data_AF-A0A3P7NY73-F1
#
_entry.id   AF-A0A3P7NY73-F1
#
_cell.length_a   1.000
_cell.length_b   1.000
_cell.length_c   1.000
_cell.angle_alpha   90.00
_cell.angle_beta   90.00
_cell.angle_gamma   90.00
#
_symmetry.space_group_name_H-M   'P 1'
#
loop_
_entity.id
_entity.type
_entity.pdbx_description
1 polymer ?
#
loop_
_entity_poly.entity_id
_entity_poly.type
_entity_poly.pdbx_seq_one_letter_code
_entity_poly.pdbx_strand_id
1 'polypeptide(L)' 'MNFCSIGNYLFSALTDNGEEILVSIPEKFRNAYYFSPNTYVLCVPLDNPKVRAEIRCILTDEQVVELMQRPDW' A
#
# COMPACT_ATOMS: atom_id res chain seq x y z
N MET A 1 5.47 6.15 -2.36
CA MET A 1 4.01 6.36 -2.23
C MET A 1 3.69 7.10 -0.94
N ASN A 2 2.97 8.23 -1.00
CA ASN A 2 2.35 8.85 0.18
C ASN A 2 1.01 8.15 0.41
N PHE A 3 0.75 7.68 1.64
CA PHE A 3 -0.36 6.76 1.96
C PHE A 3 -1.23 7.36 3.07
N CYS A 4 -2.46 7.76 2.73
CA CYS A 4 -3.35 8.46 3.65
C CYS A 4 -4.63 7.64 3.89
N SER A 5 -4.95 7.35 5.15
CA SER A 5 -6.22 6.71 5.51
C SER A 5 -7.39 7.65 5.27
N ILE A 6 -8.42 7.17 4.57
CA ILE A 6 -9.67 7.91 4.33
C ILE A 6 -10.88 7.27 5.03
N GLY A 7 -10.65 6.27 5.90
CA GLY A 7 -11.68 5.52 6.61
C GLY A 7 -12.19 4.29 5.83
N ASN A 8 -13.03 3.47 6.46
CA ASN A 8 -13.60 2.24 5.88
C ASN A 8 -12.57 1.28 5.25
N TYR A 9 -11.37 1.19 5.85
CA TYR A 9 -10.25 0.36 5.35
C TYR A 9 -9.77 0.74 3.94
N LEU A 10 -9.99 2.00 3.55
CA LEU A 10 -9.52 2.58 2.31
C LEU A 10 -8.43 3.62 2.56
N PHE A 11 -7.53 3.70 1.60
CA PHE A 11 -6.38 4.59 1.61
C PHE A 11 -6.20 5.21 0.24
N SER A 12 -5.81 6.48 0.19
CA SER A 12 -5.31 7.08 -1.04
C SER A 12 -3.80 6.89 -1.12
N ALA A 13 -3.32 6.59 -2.33
CA ALA A 13 -1.91 6.38 -2.62
C ALA A 13 -1.52 7.11 -3.91
N LEU A 14 -0.41 7.88 -3.85
CA LEU A 14 0.16 8.54 -5.03
C LEU A 14 1.19 7.65 -5.71
N THR A 15 0.89 7.20 -6.93
CA THR A 15 1.78 6.40 -7.79
C THR A 15 2.93 7.24 -8.35
N ASP A 16 3.97 6.57 -8.87
CA ASP A 16 5.15 7.24 -9.42
C ASP A 16 4.85 8.05 -10.70
N ASN A 17 3.75 7.71 -11.37
CA ASN A 17 3.24 8.47 -12.52
C ASN A 17 2.41 9.71 -12.12
N GLY A 18 2.30 10.01 -10.82
CA GLY A 18 1.52 11.13 -10.28
C GLY A 18 0.01 10.87 -10.22
N GLU A 19 -0.45 9.64 -10.46
CA GLU A 19 -1.86 9.28 -10.33
C GLU A 19 -2.20 8.92 -8.88
N GLU A 20 -3.29 9.47 -8.36
CA GLU A 20 -3.85 9.08 -7.06
C GLU A 20 -4.81 7.90 -7.24
N ILE A 21 -4.53 6.80 -6.52
CA ILE A 21 -5.33 5.57 -6.57
C ILE A 21 -5.91 5.25 -5.18
N LEU A 22 -7.00 4.49 -5.17
CA LEU A 22 -7.54 3.91 -3.93
C LEU A 22 -7.03 2.50 -3.72
N VAL A 23 -6.60 2.23 -2.49
CA VAL A 23 -6.10 0.96 -2.01
C VAL A 23 -6.93 0.50 -0.83
N SER A 24 -7.23 -0.79 -0.73
CA SER A 24 -7.98 -1.38 0.39
C SER A 24 -7.16 -2.38 1.21
N ILE A 25 -7.62 -2.67 2.44
CA ILE A 25 -7.13 -3.82 3.23
C ILE A 25 -8.06 -5.02 3.02
N PRO A 26 -7.51 -6.20 2.67
CA PRO A 26 -8.27 -7.45 2.61
C PRO A 26 -8.97 -7.76 3.93
N GLU A 27 -10.19 -8.30 3.88
CA GLU A 27 -11.03 -8.52 5.07
C GLU A 27 -10.35 -9.24 6.21
N LYS A 28 -9.61 -10.31 5.87
CA LYS A 28 -8.84 -11.12 6.82
C LYS A 28 -7.75 -10.35 7.58
N PHE A 29 -7.36 -9.16 7.12
CA PHE A 29 -6.28 -8.35 7.67
C PHE A 29 -6.73 -7.04 8.31
N ARG A 30 -8.04 -6.70 8.22
CA ARG A 30 -8.60 -5.42 8.71
C ARG A 30 -8.38 -5.15 10.21
N ASN A 31 -8.10 -6.18 11.00
CA ASN A 31 -7.78 -6.08 12.44
C ASN A 31 -6.37 -6.58 12.80
N ALA A 32 -5.57 -6.97 11.80
CA ALA A 32 -4.22 -7.51 12.02
C ALA A 32 -3.14 -6.46 11.80
N TYR A 33 -3.43 -5.43 11.00
CA TYR A 33 -2.46 -4.42 10.61
C TYR A 33 -2.86 -3.03 11.10
N TYR A 34 -1.91 -2.37 11.74
CA TYR A 34 -1.98 -0.95 12.11
C TYR A 34 -0.94 -0.20 11.28
N PHE A 35 -1.37 0.87 10.62
CA PHE A 35 -0.52 1.68 9.75
C PHE A 35 -0.21 3.00 10.46
N SER A 36 1.07 3.32 10.60
CA SER A 36 1.54 4.63 11.02
C SER A 36 2.06 5.43 9.83
N PRO A 37 2.18 6.76 9.93
CA PRO A 37 2.96 7.55 8.98
C PRO A 37 4.33 6.90 8.73
N ASN A 38 4.82 6.95 7.50
CA ASN A 38 6.07 6.33 7.03
C ASN A 38 6.11 4.78 7.02
N THR A 39 4.97 4.10 7.14
CA THR A 39 4.90 2.64 6.92
C THR A 39 4.97 2.34 5.43
N TYR A 40 5.83 1.41 5.02
CA TYR A 40 5.88 0.89 3.66
C TYR A 40 5.03 -0.38 3.54
N VAL A 41 4.31 -0.51 2.43
CA VAL A 41 3.40 -1.63 2.18
C VAL A 41 3.59 -2.17 0.78
N LEU A 42 3.38 -3.48 0.62
CA LEU A 42 3.29 -4.11 -0.69
C LEU A 42 1.83 -4.26 -1.08
N CYS A 43 1.51 -3.79 -2.28
CA CYS A 43 0.16 -3.83 -2.84
C CYS A 43 0.10 -4.79 -4.02
N VAL A 44 -1.03 -5.49 -4.17
CA VAL A 44 -1.33 -6.29 -5.36
C VAL A 44 -2.39 -5.56 -6.18
N PRO A 45 -2.18 -5.33 -7.48
CA PRO A 45 -3.16 -4.66 -8.32
C PRO A 45 -4.44 -5.47 -8.43
N LEU A 46 -5.57 -4.77 -8.50
CA LEU A 46 -6.89 -5.33 -8.73
C LEU A 46 -7.42 -4.87 -10.09
N ASP A 47 -8.18 -5.75 -10.75
CA ASP A 47 -8.99 -5.39 -11.91
C ASP A 47 -10.31 -4.76 -11.45
N ASN A 48 -10.21 -3.60 -10.77
CA ASN A 48 -11.35 -2.84 -10.30
C ASN A 48 -11.09 -1.34 -10.54
N PRO A 49 -12.01 -0.65 -11.24
CA PRO A 49 -11.79 0.73 -11.66
C PRO A 49 -11.80 1.74 -10.50
N LYS A 50 -12.39 1.38 -9.36
CA LYS A 50 -12.51 2.26 -8.20
C LYS A 50 -11.44 1.99 -7.16
N VAL A 51 -11.20 0.73 -6.82
CA VAL A 51 -10.16 0.31 -5.86
C VAL A 51 -9.12 -0.49 -6.63
N ARG A 52 -7.99 0.14 -6.94
CA ARG A 52 -7.04 -0.38 -7.94
C ARG A 52 -6.01 -1.34 -7.36
N ALA A 53 -5.94 -1.48 -6.03
CA ALA A 53 -5.03 -2.42 -5.38
C ALA A 53 -5.47 -2.81 -3.96
N GLU A 54 -4.91 -3.91 -3.47
CA GLU A 54 -5.08 -4.41 -2.10
C GLU A 54 -3.74 -4.56 -1.38
N ILE A 55 -3.69 -4.17 -0.11
CA ILE A 55 -2.51 -4.34 0.75
C ILE A 55 -2.31 -5.83 1.05
N ARG A 56 -1.11 -6.33 0.78
CA ARG A 56 -0.72 -7.72 1.06
C ARG A 56 0.07 -7.87 2.35
N CYS A 57 1.03 -6.97 2.57
CA CYS A 57 1.86 -6.97 3.77
C CYS A 57 2.46 -5.59 4.05
N ILE A 58 2.88 -5.40 5.29
CA ILE A 58 3.72 -4.29 5.72
C ILE A 58 5.19 -4.73 5.58
N LEU A 59 6.03 -3.82 5.08
CA LEU A 59 7.47 -4.02 4.95
C LEU A 59 8.19 -3.41 6.16
N THR A 60 9.22 -4.09 6.63
CA THR A 60 10.17 -3.50 7.60
C THR A 60 11.18 -2.60 6.88
N ASP A 61 11.81 -1.69 7.62
CA ASP A 61 12.82 -0.80 7.05
C ASP A 61 13.98 -1.58 6.38
N GLU A 62 14.40 -2.70 6.96
CA GLU A 62 15.43 -3.58 6.39
C GLU A 62 14.99 -4.16 5.03
N GLN A 63 13.74 -4.62 4.93
CA GLN A 63 13.17 -5.14 3.68
C GLN A 63 13.07 -4.04 2.62
N VAL A 64 12.71 -2.82 3.01
CA VAL A 64 12.67 -1.68 2.09
C VAL A 64 14.07 -1.38 1.57
N VAL A 65 15.07 -1.30 2.45
CA VAL A 65 16.46 -1.05 2.05
C VAL A 65 16.96 -2.13 1.09
N GLU A 66 16.65 -3.41 1.35
CA GLU A 66 17.03 -4.50 0.46
C GLU A 66 16.35 -4.37 -0.92
N LEU A 67 15.05 -4.09 -0.94
CA LEU A 67 14.29 -3.97 -2.19
C LEU A 67 14.73 -2.76 -3.01
N MET A 68 15.09 -1.64 -2.37
CA MET A 68 15.63 -0.44 -3.04
C MET A 68 16.97 -0.67 -3.75
N GLN A 69 17.72 -1.72 -3.39
CA GLN A 69 18.96 -2.08 -4.10
C GLN A 69 18.69 -2.84 -5.40
N ARG A 70 17.45 -3.26 -5.65
CA ARG A 70 17.07 -4.00 -6.84
C ARG A 70 16.62 -3.03 -7.94
N PRO A 71 16.95 -3.29 -9.22
CA PRO A 71 16.64 -2.40 -10.33
C PRO A 71 15.14 -2.35 -10.69
N ASP A 72 14.32 -3.23 -10.09
CA ASP A 72 12.89 -3.40 -10.30
C ASP A 72 12.02 -2.83 -9.17
N TRP A 73 12.62 -2.02 -8.28
CA TRP A 73 11.89 -1.22 -7.28
C TRP A 73 11.02 -0.13 -7.91
#